data_AF-A0ABD1C1X5-F1
#
_entry.id   AF-A0ABD1C1X5-F1
#
_cell.length_a   1.000
_cell.length_b   1.000
_cell.length_c   1.000
_cell.angle_alpha   90.00
_cell.angle_beta   90.00
_cell.angle_gamma   90.00
#
_symmetry.space_group_name_H-M   'P 1'
#
loop_
_entity.id
_entity.type
_entity.pdbx_description
1 polymer ?
#
loop_
_entity_poly.entity_id
_entity_poly.type
_entity_poly.pdbx_seq_one_letter_code
_entity_poly.pdbx_strand_id
1 'polypeptide(L)'
;MQRLLPFALTELLPENVNEALAGIAAFFRDLCTRTVTEEGVQQLQANIPILLCNLEKILPPSFFDVMEHLPVHLPHEASLGGPVQF
;
A
#
# COMPACT_ATOMS: atom_id res chain seq x y z
N MET A 1 -6.89 10.63 -1.79
CA MET A 1 -6.69 9.82 -3.01
C MET A 1 -6.83 8.31 -2.78
N GLN A 2 -6.41 7.76 -1.64
CA GLN A 2 -6.36 6.31 -1.42
C GLN A 2 -7.73 5.58 -1.35
N ARG A 3 -8.86 6.30 -1.39
CA ARG A 3 -10.21 5.72 -1.44
C ARG A 3 -10.87 5.84 -2.81
N LEU A 4 -10.57 6.91 -3.54
CA LEU A 4 -11.23 7.23 -4.80
C LEU A 4 -10.67 6.43 -5.97
N LEU A 5 -9.36 6.16 -5.95
CA LEU A 5 -8.65 5.53 -7.06
C LEU A 5 -9.12 4.08 -7.32
N PRO A 6 -9.26 3.19 -6.31
CA PRO A 6 -9.74 1.84 -6.54
C PRO A 6 -11.19 1.81 -7.03
N PHE A 7 -12.04 2.65 -6.43
CA PHE A 7 -13.47 2.74 -6.75
C PHE A 7 -13.73 3.28 -8.16
N ALA A 8 -13.02 4.34 -8.55
CA ALA A 8 -13.16 4.94 -9.87
C ALA A 8 -12.75 4.01 -11.01
N LEU A 9 -11.94 2.98 -10.71
CA LEU A 9 -11.39 2.06 -11.69
C LEU A 9 -12.00 0.64 -11.61
N THR A 10 -12.95 0.37 -10.69
CA THR A 10 -13.54 -0.96 -10.48
C THR A 10 -14.21 -1.52 -11.74
N GLU A 11 -14.94 -0.70 -12.47
CA GLU A 11 -15.64 -1.12 -13.70
C GLU A 11 -14.75 -1.01 -14.96
N LEU A 12 -13.54 -0.47 -14.83
CA LEU A 12 -12.66 -0.15 -15.96
C LEU A 12 -11.46 -1.10 -16.10
N LEU A 13 -11.13 -1.84 -15.05
CA LEU A 13 -9.94 -2.69 -14.99
C LEU A 13 -10.32 -4.16 -14.76
N PRO A 14 -9.48 -5.10 -15.22
CA PRO A 14 -9.61 -6.50 -14.83
C PRO A 14 -9.60 -6.65 -13.31
N GLU A 15 -10.36 -7.61 -12.79
CA GLU A 15 -10.54 -7.84 -11.35
C GLU A 15 -9.21 -7.96 -10.60
N ASN A 16 -8.27 -8.75 -11.13
CA ASN A 16 -6.95 -8.93 -10.53
C ASN A 16 -6.12 -7.62 -10.45
N VAL A 17 -6.32 -6.71 -11.40
CA VAL A 17 -5.66 -5.40 -11.39
C VAL A 17 -6.32 -4.50 -10.35
N ASN A 18 -7.66 -4.51 -10.28
CA ASN A 18 -8.39 -3.74 -9.28
C ASN A 18 -8.03 -4.18 -7.86
N GLU A 19 -7.98 -5.49 -7.59
CA GLU A 19 -7.63 -6.04 -6.28
C GLU A 19 -6.23 -5.60 -5.83
N ALA A 20 -5.24 -5.66 -6.72
CA ALA A 20 -3.88 -5.23 -6.40
C ALA A 20 -3.81 -3.72 -6.11
N LEU A 21 -4.49 -2.89 -6.90
CA LEU A 21 -4.60 -1.45 -6.65
C LEU A 21 -5.38 -1.13 -5.37
N ALA A 22 -6.44 -1.88 -5.08
CA ALA A 22 -7.23 -1.74 -3.86
C ALA A 22 -6.40 -2.10 -2.62
N GLY A 23 -5.58 -3.15 -2.71
CA GLY A 23 -4.67 -3.60 -1.66
C GLY A 23 -3.62 -2.55 -1.30
N ILE A 24 -2.89 -2.02 -2.29
CA ILE A 24 -1.89 -0.97 -2.01
C ILE A 24 -2.55 0.32 -1.50
N ALA A 25 -3.73 0.66 -2.04
CA ALA A 25 -4.48 1.80 -1.56
C ALA A 25 -4.95 1.58 -0.10
N ALA A 26 -5.30 0.36 0.29
CA ALA A 26 -5.61 0.01 1.68
C ALA A 26 -4.41 0.20 2.60
N PHE A 27 -3.25 -0.32 2.21
CA PHE A 27 -2.01 -0.13 2.95
C PHE A 27 -1.74 1.34 3.26
N PHE A 28 -1.81 2.23 2.27
CA PHE A 28 -1.59 3.66 2.51
C PHE A 28 -2.70 4.33 3.33
N ARG A 29 -3.95 3.85 3.27
CA ARG A 29 -5.00 4.35 4.18
C ARG A 29 -4.69 4.02 5.62
N ASP A 30 -4.29 2.78 5.86
CA ASP A 30 -4.07 2.24 7.20
C ASP A 30 -2.78 2.84 7.81
N LEU A 31 -1.75 3.04 7.00
CA LEU A 31 -0.52 3.77 7.38
C LEU A 31 -0.81 5.22 7.78
N CYS A 32 -1.71 5.90 7.06
CA CYS A 32 -2.07 7.30 7.32
C CYS A 32 -3.16 7.47 8.41
N THR A 33 -3.47 6.43 9.18
CA THR A 33 -4.41 6.57 10.29
C THR A 33 -3.84 7.46 11.40
N ARG A 34 -4.72 8.10 12.17
CA ARG A 34 -4.30 8.96 13.29
C ARG A 34 -3.77 8.18 14.50
N THR A 35 -3.89 6.86 14.48
CA THR A 35 -3.61 5.98 15.61
C THR A 35 -2.68 4.86 15.15
N VAL A 36 -1.48 4.82 15.70
CA VAL A 36 -0.53 3.73 15.46
C VAL A 36 -0.65 2.74 16.61
N THR A 37 -0.98 1.49 16.31
CA THR A 37 -0.94 0.38 17.26
C THR A 37 0.17 -0.60 16.86
N GLU A 38 0.74 -1.30 17.83
CA GLU A 38 1.78 -2.31 17.55
C GLU A 38 1.26 -3.41 16.63
N GLU A 39 0.03 -3.90 16.85
CA GLU A 39 -0.55 -4.92 15.97
C GLU A 39 -0.78 -4.39 14.55
N GLY A 40 -1.23 -3.14 14.42
CA GLY A 40 -1.45 -2.50 13.11
C GLY A 40 -0.15 -2.36 12.32
N VAL A 41 0.94 -1.95 12.98
CA VAL A 41 2.26 -1.89 12.33
C VAL A 41 2.74 -3.28 11.90
N GLN A 42 2.59 -4.30 12.75
CA GLN A 42 2.98 -5.67 12.40
C GLN A 42 2.21 -6.18 11.17
N GLN A 43 0.91 -5.88 11.08
CA GLN A 43 0.09 -6.21 9.91
C GLN A 43 0.57 -5.48 8.66
N LEU A 44 0.84 -4.17 8.75
CA LEU A 44 1.38 -3.39 7.63
C LEU A 44 2.72 -3.96 7.15
N GLN A 45 3.61 -4.33 8.07
CA GLN A 45 4.93 -4.89 7.75
C GLN A 45 4.85 -6.27 7.10
N ALA A 46 3.93 -7.13 7.55
CA ALA A 46 3.71 -8.44 6.95
C ALA A 46 3.08 -8.35 5.54
N ASN A 47 2.18 -7.37 5.34
CA ASN A 47 1.40 -7.27 4.11
C ASN A 47 2.14 -6.56 2.98
N ILE A 48 2.97 -5.56 3.27
CA ILE A 48 3.56 -4.71 2.21
C ILE A 48 4.38 -5.47 1.16
N PRO A 49 5.22 -6.48 1.48
CA PRO A 49 5.94 -7.22 0.45
C PRO A 49 4.98 -7.98 -0.48
N ILE A 50 3.90 -8.54 0.07
CA ILE A 50 2.89 -9.28 -0.70
C ILE A 50 2.16 -8.33 -1.67
N LEU A 51 1.81 -7.14 -1.18
CA LEU A 51 1.13 -6.12 -1.99
C LEU A 51 2.02 -5.61 -3.13
N LEU A 52 3.30 -5.35 -2.87
CA LEU A 52 4.26 -4.95 -3.90
C LEU A 52 4.43 -6.06 -4.95
N CYS A 53 4.61 -7.32 -4.54
CA CYS A 53 4.70 -8.43 -5.47
C CYS A 53 3.42 -8.62 -6.32
N ASN A 54 2.25 -8.30 -5.77
CA ASN A 54 1.01 -8.33 -6.56
C ASN A 54 0.95 -7.22 -7.60
N LEU A 55 1.49 -6.03 -7.30
CA LEU A 55 1.61 -4.94 -8.27
C LEU A 55 2.67 -5.24 -9.35
N GLU A 56 3.79 -5.87 -8.99
CA GLU A 56 4.83 -6.30 -9.95
C GLU A 56 4.31 -7.29 -10.99
N LYS A 57 3.35 -8.13 -10.62
CA LYS A 57 2.72 -9.08 -11.56
C LYS A 57 1.82 -8.42 -12.60
N ILE A 58 1.33 -7.20 -12.35
CA ILE A 58 0.36 -6.53 -13.22
C ILE A 58 0.95 -5.35 -14.01
N LEU A 59 2.00 -4.68 -13.51
CA LEU A 59 2.63 -3.54 -14.18
C LEU A 59 3.88 -4.00 -14.96
N PRO A 60 4.26 -3.27 -16.01
CA PRO A 60 5.47 -3.61 -16.75
C PRO A 60 6.72 -3.49 -15.86
N PRO A 61 7.76 -4.32 -16.07
CA PRO A 61 9.00 -4.25 -15.29
C PRO A 61 9.66 -2.87 -15.29
N SER A 62 9.48 -2.09 -16.38
CA SER A 62 9.99 -0.72 -16.48
C SER A 62 9.31 0.28 -15.54
N PHE A 63 8.19 -0.10 -14.91
CA PHE A 63 7.51 0.70 -13.89
C PHE A 63 8.15 0.54 -12.51
N PHE A 64 8.86 -0.58 -12.26
CA PHE A 64 9.43 -0.89 -10.96
C PHE A 64 10.92 -0.57 -10.94
N ASP A 65 11.26 0.53 -10.27
CA ASP A 65 12.60 0.82 -9.80
C ASP A 65 12.65 0.79 -8.26
N VAL A 66 13.70 1.35 -7.67
CA VAL A 66 13.89 1.34 -6.21
C VAL A 66 12.80 2.13 -5.49
N MET A 67 12.22 3.14 -6.13
CA MET A 67 11.24 4.05 -5.53
C MET A 67 9.93 3.34 -5.18
N GLU A 68 9.45 2.42 -6.03
CA GLU A 68 8.22 1.66 -5.80
C GLU A 68 8.35 0.69 -4.62
N HIS A 69 9.57 0.36 -4.21
CA HIS A 69 9.86 -0.56 -3.10
C HIS A 69 10.00 0.14 -1.75
N LEU A 70 10.21 1.46 -1.73
CA LEU A 70 10.33 2.25 -0.49
C LEU A 70 9.19 2.04 0.53
N PRO A 71 7.93 1.77 0.12
CA PRO A 71 6.85 1.47 1.05
C PRO A 71 7.15 0.35 2.05
N VAL A 72 8.07 -0.56 1.76
CA VAL A 72 8.49 -1.63 2.68
C VAL A 72 9.04 -1.10 4.02
N HIS A 73 9.62 0.10 4.01
CA HIS A 73 10.23 0.73 5.19
C HIS A 73 9.22 1.50 6.04
N LEU A 74 8.10 1.94 5.44
CA LEU A 74 7.13 2.83 6.08
C LEU A 74 6.51 2.28 7.38
N PRO A 75 6.20 0.97 7.53
CA PRO A 75 5.68 0.45 8.79
C PRO A 75 6.68 0.63 9.94
N HIS A 76 7.97 0.40 9.68
CA HIS A 76 9.02 0.60 10.68
C HIS A 76 9.20 2.08 11.02
N GLU A 77 9.21 2.93 10.00
CA GLU A 77 9.27 4.38 10.20
C GLU A 77 8.07 4.90 11.01
N ALA A 78 6.86 4.40 10.76
CA ALA A 78 5.66 4.74 11.53
C ALA A 78 5.73 4.23 12.98
N SER A 79 6.33 3.07 13.23
CA SER A 79 6.59 2.58 14.60
C SER A 79 7.53 3.49 15.39
N LEU A 80 8.52 4.10 14.72
CA LEU A 80 9.50 4.96 15.38
C LEU A 80 9.02 6.42 15.49
N GLY A 81 8.39 6.93 14.43
CA GLY A 81 7.98 8.33 14.30
C GLY A 81 6.54 8.61 14.74
N GLY A 82 5.72 7.57 14.96
CA GLY A 82 4.30 7.72 15.24
C GLY A 82 3.46 8.04 13.99
N PRO A 83 2.18 8.42 14.16
CA PRO A 83 1.26 8.66 13.05
C PRO A 83 1.68 9.87 12.22
N VAL A 84 1.38 9.80 10.91
CA VAL A 84 1.59 10.91 9.97
C VAL A 84 0.83 12.16 10.47
N GLN A 85 1.55 13.28 10.56
CA GLN A 85 0.98 14.58 10.91
C GLN A 85 0.50 15.28 9.62
N PHE A 86 -0.77 15.69 9.57
CA PHE A 86 -1.37 16.42 8.44
C PHE A 86 -1.92 17.77 8.91
#